data_AF-A0A382NHX2-F1
#
_entry.id   AF-A0A382NHX2-F1
#
_cell.length_a   1.000
_cell.length_b   1.000
_cell.length_c   1.000
_cell.angle_alpha   90.00
_cell.angle_beta   90.00
_cell.angle_gamma   90.00
#
_symmetry.space_group_name_H-M   'P 1'
#
loop_
_entity.id
_entity.type
_entity.pdbx_description
1 polymer ?
#
loop_
_entity_poly.entity_id
_entity_poly.type
_entity_poly.pdbx_seq_one_letter_code
_entity_poly.pdbx_strand_id
1 'polypeptide(L)'
;VEISPDWSAELAHRWDGEVVRYPDPAVEVLDPRFAKYRIGNAAVECLYTGGRWLEGPVWFGDLHCLVFSDIPNDRMLCYSG
;
A
#
# COMPACT_ATOMS: atom_id res chain seq x y z
N VAL A 1 14.58 13.75 -15.25
CA VAL A 1 13.49 12.94 -14.67
C VAL A 1 12.46 13.92 -14.20
N GLU A 2 11.44 14.19 -15.01
CA GLU A 2 10.31 15.01 -14.59
C GLU A 2 9.48 14.17 -13.61
N ILE A 3 9.49 14.55 -12.34
CA ILE A 3 8.55 14.01 -11.36
C ILE A 3 7.21 14.68 -11.65
N SER A 4 6.23 13.89 -12.10
CA SER A 4 4.85 14.37 -12.30
C SER A 4 4.38 15.12 -11.04
N PRO A 5 3.80 16.33 -11.14
CA PRO A 5 3.55 17.18 -9.98
C PRO A 5 2.33 16.77 -9.13
N ASP A 6 1.51 15.83 -9.60
CA ASP A 6 0.18 15.56 -9.03
C ASP A 6 -0.09 14.07 -8.73
N TRP A 7 0.84 13.45 -8.00
CA TRP A 7 0.60 12.13 -7.39
C TRP A 7 -0.63 12.12 -6.46
N SER A 8 -1.05 13.30 -5.99
CA SER A 8 -2.07 13.46 -4.95
C SER A 8 -3.49 13.28 -5.48
N ALA A 9 -3.83 13.86 -6.63
CA ALA A 9 -5.17 13.70 -7.19
C ALA A 9 -5.38 12.27 -7.70
N GLU A 10 -4.46 11.75 -8.50
CA GLU A 10 -4.60 10.44 -9.15
C GLU A 10 -4.65 9.25 -8.16
N LEU A 11 -3.99 9.37 -7.00
CA LEU A 11 -4.02 8.35 -5.95
C LEU A 11 -5.14 8.55 -4.92
N ALA A 12 -5.72 9.75 -4.80
CA ALA A 12 -6.79 10.02 -3.82
C ALA A 12 -8.09 9.26 -4.14
N HIS A 13 -8.36 8.99 -5.41
CA HIS A 13 -9.53 8.23 -5.87
C HIS A 13 -9.41 6.72 -5.60
N ARG A 14 -8.28 6.23 -5.10
CA ARG A 14 -7.99 4.79 -5.07
C ARG A 14 -8.53 4.08 -3.83
N TRP A 15 -9.04 4.84 -2.86
CA TRP A 15 -9.42 4.36 -1.52
C TRP A 15 -10.86 4.68 -1.12
N ASP A 16 -11.66 5.22 -2.04
CA ASP A 16 -13.08 5.51 -1.85
C ASP A 16 -13.99 4.29 -2.04
N GLY A 17 -13.41 3.13 -2.39
CA GLY A 17 -14.14 1.88 -2.61
C GLY A 17 -14.64 1.68 -4.04
N GLU A 18 -14.19 2.51 -4.99
CA GLU A 18 -14.50 2.34 -6.41
C GLU A 18 -13.94 1.01 -6.99
N VAL A 19 -14.57 0.54 -8.06
CA VAL A 19 -14.21 -0.74 -8.69
C VAL A 19 -12.85 -0.64 -9.38
N VAL A 20 -11.84 -1.34 -8.84
CA VAL A 20 -10.53 -1.46 -9.49
C VAL A 20 -10.63 -2.36 -10.72
N ARG A 21 -10.22 -1.84 -11.88
CA ARG A 21 -10.06 -2.61 -13.11
C ARG A 21 -8.70 -3.31 -13.12
N TYR A 22 -8.71 -4.61 -13.46
CA TYR A 22 -7.48 -5.37 -13.62
C TYR A 22 -6.89 -5.25 -15.04
N PRO A 23 -5.55 -5.24 -15.18
CA PRO A 23 -4.59 -5.22 -14.08
C PRO A 23 -4.53 -3.81 -13.45
N ASP A 24 -4.35 -3.73 -12.13
CA ASP A 24 -4.43 -2.46 -11.40
C ASP A 24 -3.48 -1.41 -12.02
N PRO A 25 -4.01 -0.25 -12.47
CA PRO A 25 -3.23 0.75 -13.21
C PRO A 25 -2.06 1.32 -12.42
N ALA A 26 -2.11 1.35 -11.09
CA ALA A 26 -1.00 1.89 -10.31
C ALA A 26 -0.03 0.82 -9.78
N VAL A 27 -0.02 -0.35 -10.42
CA VAL A 27 1.14 -1.25 -10.49
C VAL A 27 1.75 -1.16 -11.90
N GLU A 28 2.76 -0.31 -12.06
CA GLU A 28 3.48 -0.12 -13.32
C GLU A 28 4.79 -0.94 -13.36
N VAL A 29 5.12 -1.46 -14.54
CA VAL A 29 6.40 -2.14 -14.80
C VAL A 29 7.32 -1.20 -15.58
N LEU A 30 8.23 -0.53 -14.87
CA LEU A 30 9.19 0.40 -15.48
C LEU A 30 10.33 -0.31 -16.22
N ASP A 31 10.72 -1.49 -15.75
CA ASP A 31 11.76 -2.32 -16.35
C ASP A 31 11.19 -3.73 -16.66
N PRO A 32 11.31 -4.22 -17.90
CA PRO A 32 10.76 -5.52 -18.29
C PRO A 32 11.18 -6.70 -17.42
N ARG A 33 12.34 -6.64 -16.74
CA ARG A 33 12.81 -7.69 -15.82
C ARG A 33 11.86 -7.91 -14.64
N PHE A 34 11.07 -6.89 -14.28
CA PHE A 34 10.10 -6.95 -13.19
C PHE A 34 8.70 -7.42 -13.62
N ALA A 35 8.44 -7.60 -14.93
CA ALA A 35 7.11 -7.97 -15.43
C ALA A 35 6.55 -9.25 -14.80
N LYS A 36 7.43 -10.22 -14.50
CA LYS A 36 7.08 -11.49 -13.86
C LYS A 36 6.60 -11.37 -12.41
N TYR A 37 6.87 -10.25 -11.74
CA TYR A 37 6.43 -10.02 -10.35
C TYR A 37 5.08 -9.32 -10.27
N ARG A 38 4.54 -8.82 -11.39
CA ARG A 38 3.20 -8.25 -11.42
C ARG A 38 2.16 -9.37 -11.36
N ILE A 39 1.31 -9.34 -10.34
CA ILE A 39 0.16 -10.23 -10.22
C ILE A 39 -1.02 -9.56 -10.93
N GLY A 40 -1.50 -10.15 -12.03
CA GLY A 40 -2.48 -9.51 -12.92
C GLY A 40 -3.87 -9.29 -12.30
N ASN A 41 -4.25 -10.07 -11.29
CA ASN A 41 -5.52 -10.00 -10.58
C ASN A 41 -5.39 -9.46 -9.15
N ALA A 42 -4.28 -8.80 -8.83
CA ALA A 42 -4.10 -8.12 -7.56
C ALA A 42 -4.31 -6.61 -7.71
N ALA A 43 -4.80 -5.98 -6.64
CA ALA A 43 -4.92 -4.54 -6.50
C ALA A 43 -4.18 -4.08 -5.24
N VAL A 44 -3.81 -2.81 -5.19
CA VAL A 44 -3.28 -2.19 -3.98
C VAL A 44 -4.46 -1.93 -3.03
N GLU A 45 -4.32 -2.31 -1.76
CA GLU A 45 -5.35 -2.17 -0.70
C GLU A 45 -4.86 -1.28 0.46
N CYS A 46 -5.73 -0.42 1.00
CA CYS A 46 -5.43 0.42 2.16
C CYS A 46 -5.99 -0.28 3.39
N LEU A 47 -5.09 -0.90 4.15
CA LEU A 47 -5.46 -1.73 5.31
C LEU A 47 -5.74 -0.89 6.56
N TYR A 48 -5.17 0.33 6.65
CA TYR A 48 -5.28 1.17 7.85
C TYR A 48 -5.10 2.65 7.53
N THR A 49 -5.94 3.48 8.15
CA THR A 49 -5.79 4.95 8.23
C THR A 49 -5.82 5.40 9.69
N GLY A 50 -5.46 6.66 9.96
CA GLY A 50 -5.48 7.22 11.32
C GLY A 50 -4.16 7.14 12.09
N GLY A 51 -3.08 6.77 11.42
CA GLY A 51 -1.71 7.00 11.89
C GLY A 51 -1.22 8.41 11.55
N ARG A 52 -0.26 8.93 12.32
CA ARG A 52 0.41 10.19 11.98
C ARG A 52 1.66 9.94 11.13
N TRP A 53 2.42 8.90 11.46
CA TRP A 53 3.57 8.47 10.68
C TRP A 53 3.84 6.99 10.94
N LEU A 54 3.48 6.15 9.96
CA LEU A 54 3.53 4.70 10.10
C LEU A 54 4.86 4.15 9.58
N GLU A 55 5.57 3.36 10.39
CA GLU A 55 6.88 2.81 10.04
C GLU A 55 7.12 1.43 10.65
N GLY A 56 8.18 0.76 10.16
CA GLY A 56 8.66 -0.50 10.71
C GLY A 56 7.67 -1.68 10.60
N PRO A 57 7.05 -1.92 9.43
CA PRO A 57 6.17 -3.07 9.26
C PRO A 57 6.94 -4.39 9.41
N VAL A 58 6.44 -5.29 10.25
CA VAL A 58 6.95 -6.64 10.45
C VAL A 58 5.79 -7.62 10.43
N TRP A 59 5.87 -8.64 9.57
CA TRP A 59 4.94 -9.77 9.62
C TRP A 59 5.32 -10.69 10.79
N PHE A 60 4.39 -10.90 11.72
CA PHE A 60 4.58 -11.78 12.86
C PHE A 60 3.77 -13.05 12.67
N GLY A 61 4.45 -14.09 12.18
CA GLY A 61 3.83 -15.35 11.73
C GLY A 61 3.04 -16.07 12.82
N ASP A 62 3.58 -16.13 14.04
CA ASP A 62 2.94 -16.85 15.17
C ASP A 62 1.57 -16.25 15.56
N LEU A 63 1.36 -14.96 15.30
CA LEU A 63 0.10 -14.26 15.58
C LEU A 63 -0.70 -13.94 14.30
N HIS A 64 -0.21 -14.34 13.12
CA HIS A 64 -0.83 -14.04 11.83
C HIS A 64 -1.20 -12.56 11.65
N CYS A 65 -0.31 -11.66 12.07
CA CYS A 65 -0.58 -10.23 12.04
C CYS A 65 0.59 -9.42 11.49
N LEU A 66 0.25 -8.25 10.96
CA LEU A 66 1.20 -7.21 10.60
C LEU A 66 1.34 -6.25 11.77
N VAL A 67 2.55 -6.14 12.33
CA VAL A 67 2.88 -5.19 13.39
C VAL A 67 3.62 -4.00 12.80
N PHE A 68 3.28 -2.79 13.20
CA PHE A 68 3.92 -1.55 12.74
C PHE A 68 3.82 -0.46 13.81
N SER A 69 4.68 0.56 13.73
CA SER A 69 4.74 1.67 14.68
C SER A 69 4.04 2.92 14.14
N ASP A 70 3.44 3.71 15.03
CA ASP A 70 2.98 5.07 14.76
C ASP A 70 3.81 6.03 15.61
N ILE A 71 5.02 6.37 15.12
CA ILE A 71 6.12 6.96 15.92
C ILE A 71 5.68 8.21 16.70
N PRO A 72 4.98 9.20 16.10
CA PRO A 72 4.62 10.42 16.81
C PRO A 72 3.56 10.22 17.90
N ASN A 73 2.85 9.09 17.87
CA ASN A 73 1.77 8.76 18.81
C ASN A 73 2.19 7.71 19.85
N ASP A 74 3.48 7.34 19.90
CA ASP A 74 4.07 6.42 20.88
C ASP A 74 3.28 5.13 21.08
N ARG A 75 2.89 4.50 19.95
CA ARG A 75 2.11 3.25 19.97
C ARG A 75 2.56 2.28 18.90
N MET A 76 2.41 0.99 19.21
CA MET A 76 2.46 -0.10 18.26
C MET A 76 1.04 -0.47 17.82
N LEU A 77 0.89 -0.75 16.54
CA LEU A 77 -0.36 -1.20 15.91
C LEU A 77 -0.18 -2.63 15.44
N CYS A 78 -1.28 -3.39 15.47
CA CYS A 78 -1.34 -4.77 15.05
C CYS A 78 -2.57 -4.93 14.15
N TYR A 79 -2.35 -5.24 12.87
CA TYR A 79 -3.40 -5.52 11.91
C TYR A 79 -3.51 -7.04 11.70
N SER A 80 -4.67 -7.59 12.01
CA SER A 80 -5.06 -8.97 11.70
C SER A 80 -6.31 -8.91 10.82
N GLY A 81 -6.25 -9.56 9.66
CA GLY A 81 -7.39 -9.69 8.73
C GLY A 81 -8.41 -10.73 9.18
#